data_AF-A0A097GTY2-F1
#
_entry.id   AF-A0A097GTY2-F1
#
_cell.length_a   1.000
_cell.length_b   1.000
_cell.length_c   1.000
_cell.angle_alpha   90.00
_cell.angle_beta   90.00
_cell.angle_gamma   90.00
#
_symmetry.space_group_name_H-M   'P 1'
#
loop_
_entity.id
_entity.type
_entity.pdbx_description
1 polymer ?
#
loop_
_entity_poly.entity_id
_entity_poly.type
_entity_poly.pdbx_seq_one_letter_code
_entity_poly.pdbx_strand_id
1 'polypeptide(L)' 'GYYDAGDHVKFGFPMAFTATMLAWGLIDFKEGHEAVGQTEYGLAAVKWATDYFIKGHTGTEEFYGQVG' A
#
# COMPACT_ATOMS: atom_id res chain seq x y z
N GLY A 1 -5.81 1.51 4.15
CA GLY A 1 -5.98 0.21 3.49
C GLY A 1 -7.07 0.32 2.44
N TYR A 2 -7.00 -0.51 1.40
CA TYR A 2 -7.83 -0.41 0.20
C TYR A 2 -8.85 -1.55 0.12
N TYR A 3 -9.97 -1.31 -0.56
CA TYR A 3 -10.78 -2.39 -1.13
C TYR A 3 -10.06 -2.95 -2.35
N ASP A 4 -10.17 -4.26 -2.58
CA ASP A 4 -9.29 -4.96 -3.52
C ASP A 4 -9.62 -4.67 -4.99
N ALA A 5 -10.89 -4.81 -5.37
CA ALA A 5 -11.31 -4.64 -6.76
C ALA A 5 -12.60 -3.80 -6.84
N GLY A 6 -13.67 -4.37 -7.40
CA GLY A 6 -15.01 -3.77 -7.45
C GLY A 6 -15.88 -4.12 -6.24
N ASP A 7 -15.33 -4.83 -5.26
CA ASP A 7 -15.98 -5.26 -4.04
C ASP A 7 -15.49 -4.43 -2.83
N HIS A 8 -15.79 -4.91 -1.63
CA HIS A 8 -15.41 -4.24 -0.37
C HIS A 8 -14.55 -5.11 0.54
N VAL A 9 -14.06 -6.26 0.05
CA VAL A 9 -13.14 -7.07 0.85
C VAL A 9 -11.74 -6.45 0.75
N LYS A 10 -11.05 -6.47 1.89
CA LYS A 10 -9.67 -6.01 2.03
C LYS A 10 -8.78 -7.25 2.05
N PHE A 11 -8.45 -7.77 0.88
CA PHE A 11 -7.53 -8.89 0.74
C PHE A 11 -6.09 -8.41 0.99
N GLY A 12 -5.45 -8.89 2.06
CA GLY A 12 -4.13 -8.42 2.47
C GLY A 12 -3.02 -8.78 1.48
N PHE A 13 -3.11 -9.93 0.82
CA PHE A 13 -2.08 -10.38 -0.11
C PHE A 13 -1.94 -9.49 -1.37
N PRO A 14 -2.99 -9.26 -2.17
CA PRO A 14 -2.91 -8.32 -3.31
C PRO A 14 -2.63 -6.88 -2.86
N MET A 15 -3.16 -6.42 -1.72
CA MET A 15 -2.85 -5.09 -1.20
C MET A 15 -1.35 -4.93 -0.87
N ALA A 16 -0.72 -5.95 -0.28
CA ALA A 16 0.71 -5.93 0.04
C ALA A 16 1.57 -5.92 -1.23
N PHE A 17 1.19 -6.69 -2.25
CA PHE A 17 1.83 -6.65 -3.56
C PHE A 17 1.73 -5.25 -4.20
N THR A 18 0.53 -4.65 -4.23
CA THR A 18 0.33 -3.30 -4.78
C THR A 18 1.17 -2.25 -4.05
N ALA A 19 1.20 -2.27 -2.72
CA ALA A 19 2.04 -1.35 -1.93
C ALA A 19 3.53 -1.52 -2.26
N THR A 20 3.99 -2.75 -2.44
CA THR A 20 5.38 -3.07 -2.81
C THR A 20 5.72 -2.52 -4.20
N MET A 21 4.86 -2.73 -5.19
CA MET A 21 5.08 -2.24 -6.56
C MET A 21 5.03 -0.72 -6.65
N LEU A 22 4.14 -0.06 -5.90
CA LEU A 22 4.10 1.40 -5.82
C LEU A 22 5.37 1.97 -5.20
N ALA A 23 5.83 1.40 -4.08
CA ALA A 23 7.07 1.84 -3.43
C ALA A 23 8.28 1.61 -4.32
N TRP A 24 8.37 0.46 -4.99
CA TRP A 24 9.45 0.17 -5.93
C TRP A 24 9.44 1.14 -7.12
N GLY A 25 8.28 1.40 -7.72
CA GLY A 25 8.16 2.38 -8.80
C GLY A 25 8.60 3.79 -8.41
N LEU A 26 8.31 4.23 -7.18
CA LEU A 26 8.78 5.51 -6.64
C LEU A 26 10.31 5.57 -6.43
N ILE A 27 10.94 4.42 -6.14
CA ILE A 27 12.39 4.31 -6.00
C ILE A 27 13.06 4.35 -7.38
N ASP A 28 12.65 3.47 -8.30
CA ASP A 28 13.32 3.29 -9.58
C ASP A 28 13.08 4.45 -10.55
N PHE A 29 11.90 5.08 -10.50
CA PHE A 29 11.50 6.13 -11.43
C PHE A 29 11.27 7.48 -10.73
N LYS A 30 12.05 7.77 -9.69
CA LYS A 30 11.94 8.99 -8.87
C LYS A 30 11.83 10.27 -9.72
N GLU A 31 12.75 10.47 -10.66
CA GLU A 31 12.80 11.65 -11.53
C GLU A 31 11.52 11.83 -12.34
N GLY A 32 10.95 10.72 -12.84
CA GLY A 32 9.69 10.73 -13.57
C GLY A 32 8.52 11.21 -12.70
N HIS A 33 8.44 10.71 -11.47
CA HIS A 33 7.39 11.10 -10.52
C HIS A 33 7.53 12.56 -10.08
N GLU A 34 8.77 13.04 -9.87
CA GLU A 34 9.05 14.43 -9.53
C GLU A 34 8.69 15.38 -10.69
N ALA A 35 9.05 15.01 -11.93
CA ALA A 35 8.79 15.82 -13.11
C ALA A 35 7.29 16.06 -13.37
N VAL A 36 6.42 15.11 -12.99
CA VAL A 36 4.96 15.24 -13.10
C VAL A 36 4.27 15.61 -11.78
N GLY A 37 5.03 15.91 -10.73
CA GLY A 37 4.51 16.32 -9.42
C GLY A 37 3.68 15.23 -8.70
N GLN A 38 3.97 13.95 -8.96
CA GLN A 38 3.23 12.81 -8.40
C GLN A 38 3.90 12.16 -7.18
N THR A 39 5.10 12.58 -6.80
CA THR A 39 5.87 11.99 -5.69
C THR A 39 5.07 11.96 -4.38
N GLU A 40 4.50 13.09 -3.96
CA GLU A 40 3.75 13.17 -2.69
C GLU A 40 2.48 12.32 -2.70
N TYR A 41 1.79 12.23 -3.84
CA TYR A 41 0.61 11.37 -3.98
C TYR A 41 0.98 9.88 -3.92
N GLY A 42 2.08 9.49 -4.56
CA GLY A 42 2.60 8.12 -4.47
C GLY A 42 3.01 7.75 -3.04
N LEU A 43 3.74 8.64 -2.35
CA LEU A 43 4.11 8.45 -0.94
C LEU A 43 2.87 8.34 -0.05
N ALA A 44 1.84 9.16 -0.28
CA ALA A 44 0.58 9.09 0.45
C ALA A 44 -0.15 7.75 0.20
N ALA A 45 -0.12 7.21 -1.01
CA ALA A 45 -0.72 5.91 -1.33
C ALA A 45 0.00 4.75 -0.62
N VAL A 46 1.34 4.73 -0.66
CA VAL A 46 2.14 3.76 0.09
C VAL A 46 1.83 3.86 1.59
N LYS A 47 1.83 5.08 2.13
CA LYS A 47 1.50 5.33 3.55
C LYS A 47 0.11 4.81 3.91
N TRP A 48 -0.90 5.02 3.06
CA TRP A 48 -2.26 4.56 3.33
C TRP A 48 -2.38 3.03 3.43
N ALA A 49 -1.61 2.29 2.60
CA ALA A 49 -1.53 0.84 2.68
C ALA A 49 -0.76 0.41 3.94
N THR A 50 0.42 0.98 4.20
CA THR A 50 1.28 0.57 5.32
C THR A 50 0.70 0.94 6.67
N ASP A 51 0.03 2.10 6.82
CA ASP A 51 -0.70 2.45 8.05
C ASP A 51 -1.78 1.40 8.38
N TYR A 52 -2.38 0.79 7.36
CA TYR A 52 -3.32 -0.32 7.56
C TYR A 52 -2.61 -1.60 7.97
N PHE A 53 -1.46 -1.94 7.37
CA PHE A 53 -0.68 -3.11 7.80
C PHE A 53 -0.16 -2.97 9.23
N ILE A 54 0.28 -1.77 9.64
CA ILE A 54 0.67 -1.49 11.03
C ILE A 54 -0.50 -1.74 11.98
N LYS A 55 -1.73 -1.33 11.61
CA LYS A 55 -2.93 -1.64 12.41
C LYS A 55 -3.30 -3.12 12.39
N GLY A 56 -3.00 -3.83 11.31
CA GLY A 56 -3.26 -5.26 11.16
C GLY A 56 -2.22 -6.14 11.86
N HIS A 57 -1.02 -5.63 12.13
CA HIS A 57 0.04 -6.30 12.89
C HIS A 57 -0.10 -5.97 14.38
N THR A 58 -0.94 -6.74 15.08
CA THR A 58 -1.34 -6.45 16.47
C THR A 58 -0.42 -7.07 17.53
N GLY A 59 0.52 -7.92 17.12
CA GLY A 59 1.55 -8.53 17.96
C GLY A 59 2.68 -9.11 17.12
N THR A 60 3.79 -9.52 17.73
CA THR A 60 5.02 -9.94 17.02
C THR A 60 4.77 -10.95 15.90
N GLU A 61 3.90 -11.93 16.13
CA GLU A 61 3.56 -13.00 15.18
C GLU A 61 2.07 -13.03 14.83
N GLU A 62 1.35 -11.92 15.06
CA GLU A 62 -0.09 -11.81 14.81
C GLU A 62 -0.36 -10.78 13.72
N PHE A 63 -1.07 -11.20 12.67
CA PHE A 63 -1.41 -10.33 11.54
C PHE A 63 -2.80 -10.62 10.96
N TYR A 64 -3.63 -9.59 10.84
CA TYR A 64 -4.92 -9.64 10.16
C TYR A 64 -4.74 -9.62 8.63
N GLY A 65 -4.76 -10.80 8.02
CA GLY A 65 -4.59 -10.97 6.57
C GLY A 65 -5.79 -10.57 5.70
N GLN A 66 -6.99 -10.43 6.26
CA GLN A 66 -8.21 -10.07 5.51
C GLN A 66 -9.27 -9.43 6.39
N VAL A 67 -10.06 -8.50 5.82
CA VAL A 67 -11.31 -7.99 6.41
C VAL A 67 -12.37 -7.97 5.32
N GLY A 68 -13.52 -8.61 5.53
CA GLY A 68 -14.62 -8.71 4.57
C GLY A 68 -15.88 -9.19 5.25
#